data_AF-A0A346M2Q7-F1
#
_entry.id   AF-A0A346M2Q7-F1
#
_cell.length_a   1.000
_cell.length_b   1.000
_cell.length_c   1.000
_cell.angle_alpha   90.00
_cell.angle_beta   90.00
_cell.angle_gamma   90.00
#
_symmetry.space_group_name_H-M   'P 1'
#
loop_
_entity.id
_entity.type
_entity.pdbx_description
1 polymer ?
#
loop_
_entity_poly.entity_id
_entity_poly.type
_entity_poly.pdbx_seq_one_letter_code
_entity_poly.pdbx_strand_id
1 'polypeptide(L)'
;MAVFATMFVLILSSVNAHSSHRKAGLQRRAVDSCSCVNQNGGCVITAPPPPNKACNCMLRWWSNCGAQIRDCFQPNSLFCTNPDTSLGACLQGGGNCIGYSERCDCGIGSGGCKLTRPAIAHTACKLSRP
;
A
#
# COMPACT_ATOMS: atom_id res chain seq x y z
N MET A 1 4.32 -37.52 -66.51
CA MET A 1 3.95 -38.72 -65.71
C MET A 1 4.29 -38.40 -64.27
N ALA A 2 3.29 -37.97 -63.51
CA ALA A 2 2.64 -38.77 -62.46
C ALA A 2 3.35 -38.64 -61.10
N VAL A 3 2.82 -37.75 -60.25
CA VAL A 3 2.19 -38.02 -58.94
C VAL A 3 3.16 -38.45 -57.85
N PHE A 4 3.46 -37.55 -56.92
CA PHE A 4 3.65 -37.91 -55.51
C PHE A 4 2.83 -36.96 -54.63
N ALA A 5 1.72 -37.50 -54.15
CA ALA A 5 1.03 -37.03 -52.97
C ALA A 5 1.92 -37.27 -51.74
N THR A 6 1.91 -36.34 -50.78
CA THR A 6 1.66 -36.56 -49.34
C THR A 6 2.36 -35.51 -48.47
N MET A 7 1.60 -35.00 -47.51
CA MET A 7 2.05 -34.54 -46.19
C MET A 7 3.05 -33.36 -46.16
N PHE A 8 2.61 -32.18 -45.74
CA PHE A 8 3.08 -31.63 -44.46
C PHE A 8 2.24 -30.41 -44.05
N VAL A 9 1.36 -30.68 -43.08
CA VAL A 9 1.10 -29.82 -41.92
C VAL A 9 0.31 -28.51 -42.15
N LEU A 10 -0.96 -28.64 -41.77
CA LEU A 10 -1.74 -27.62 -41.08
C LEU A 10 -0.89 -26.87 -40.05
N ILE A 11 -0.40 -25.67 -40.37
CA ILE A 11 -0.04 -24.68 -39.34
C ILE A 11 -1.01 -23.52 -39.48
N LEU A 12 -2.14 -23.64 -38.78
CA LEU A 12 -2.86 -22.53 -38.19
C LEU A 12 -1.86 -21.68 -37.41
N SER A 13 -1.23 -20.72 -38.08
CA SER A 13 -0.39 -19.72 -37.42
C SER A 13 -1.34 -18.69 -36.83
N SER A 14 -1.87 -19.03 -35.66
CA SER A 14 -2.43 -18.11 -34.69
C SER A 14 -1.56 -16.86 -34.64
N VAL A 15 -2.09 -15.74 -35.15
CA VAL A 15 -1.60 -14.42 -34.77
C VAL A 15 -1.80 -14.32 -33.26
N ASN A 16 -0.74 -14.65 -32.53
CA ASN A 16 -0.62 -14.38 -31.11
C ASN A 16 -0.66 -12.85 -30.99
N ALA A 17 -1.85 -12.32 -30.71
CA ALA A 17 -1.99 -10.99 -30.16
C ALA A 17 -1.24 -10.99 -28.84
N HIS A 18 0.05 -10.64 -28.87
CA HIS A 18 0.84 -10.31 -27.70
C HIS A 18 0.29 -8.97 -27.17
N SER A 19 -0.85 -9.05 -26.49
CA SER A 19 -1.52 -7.94 -25.84
C SER A 19 -0.65 -7.50 -24.67
N SER A 20 0.30 -6.62 -24.98
CA SER A 20 1.06 -5.83 -24.02
C SER A 20 0.08 -4.89 -23.32
N HIS A 21 -0.52 -5.37 -22.23
CA HIS A 21 -1.34 -4.56 -21.35
C HIS A 21 -0.47 -3.56 -20.58
N ARG A 22 -0.05 -2.48 -21.23
CA ARG A 22 0.23 -1.22 -20.52
C ARG A 22 -1.10 -0.64 -20.06
N LYS A 23 -1.56 -1.00 -18.86
CA LYS A 23 -2.63 -0.25 -18.18
C LYS A 23 -2.00 0.92 -17.42
N ALA A 24 -1.78 2.02 -18.14
CA ALA A 24 -1.89 3.34 -17.54
C ALA A 24 -3.39 3.60 -17.38
N GLY A 25 -3.87 3.67 -16.14
CA GLY A 25 -5.27 3.89 -15.83
C GLY A 25 -5.73 3.05 -14.65
N LEU A 26 -5.83 3.71 -13.50
CA LEU A 26 -6.87 3.51 -12.50
C LEU A 26 -7.31 2.04 -12.31
N GLN A 27 -6.51 1.25 -11.59
CA GLN A 27 -6.86 -0.09 -11.14
C GLN A 27 -8.06 -0.05 -10.18
N ARG A 28 -9.29 0.06 -10.72
CA ARG A 28 -10.54 -0.28 -10.04
C ARG A 28 -10.71 -1.81 -10.01
N ARG A 29 -9.82 -2.50 -9.29
CA ARG A 29 -10.17 -3.77 -8.65
C ARG A 29 -10.52 -3.40 -7.22
N ALA A 30 -11.80 -3.48 -6.88
CA ALA A 30 -12.20 -3.72 -5.50
C ALA A 30 -11.67 -5.11 -5.12
N VAL A 31 -10.38 -5.19 -4.82
CA VAL A 31 -9.75 -6.30 -4.12
C VAL A 31 -9.86 -5.96 -2.65
N ASP A 32 -10.06 -6.96 -1.82
CA ASP A 32 -9.89 -6.95 -0.36
C ASP A 32 -8.62 -6.16 0.03
N SER A 33 -8.72 -4.83 0.12
CA SER A 33 -7.54 -4.01 -0.14
C SER A 33 -6.84 -3.72 1.17
N CYS A 34 -5.72 -4.37 1.43
CA CYS A 34 -4.75 -3.96 2.44
C CYS A 34 -3.41 -3.93 1.72
N SER A 35 -2.79 -2.75 1.65
CA SER A 35 -1.50 -2.56 0.98
C SER A 35 -0.63 -1.59 1.75
N CYS A 36 0.67 -1.81 1.73
CA CYS A 36 1.65 -0.93 2.36
C CYS A 36 2.97 -0.87 1.60
N VAL A 37 3.67 0.24 1.82
CA VAL A 37 4.97 0.52 1.24
C VAL A 37 5.99 0.79 2.34
N ASN A 38 7.26 0.58 2.04
CA ASN A 38 8.33 1.00 2.94
C ASN A 38 8.53 2.51 2.83
N GLN A 39 8.47 3.19 3.97
CA GLN A 39 8.77 4.61 4.11
C GLN A 39 9.60 4.79 5.40
N ASN A 40 10.71 5.51 5.32
CA ASN A 40 11.60 5.82 6.46
C ASN A 40 12.01 4.61 7.31
N GLY A 41 12.23 3.45 6.69
CA GLY A 41 12.66 2.24 7.40
C GLY A 41 11.53 1.48 8.11
N GLY A 42 10.26 1.86 7.90
CA GLY A 42 9.10 1.09 8.35
C GLY A 42 7.98 1.03 7.31
N CYS A 43 6.84 0.45 7.66
CA CYS A 43 5.72 0.29 6.73
C CYS A 43 4.61 1.31 6.96
N VAL A 44 4.04 1.80 5.85
CA VAL A 44 2.91 2.73 5.83
C VAL A 44 1.81 2.17 4.94
N ILE A 45 0.57 2.16 5.43
CA ILE A 45 -0.61 1.72 4.70
C ILE A 45 -0.89 2.71 3.57
N THR A 46 -1.00 2.20 2.35
CA THR A 46 -1.37 2.96 1.15
C THR A 46 -2.79 2.65 0.67
N ALA A 47 -3.31 1.48 1.04
CA ALA A 47 -4.70 1.10 0.81
C ALA A 47 -5.29 0.55 2.12
N PRO A 48 -6.32 1.20 2.68
CA PRO A 48 -6.92 0.81 3.95
C PRO A 48 -7.72 -0.49 3.80
N PRO A 49 -7.71 -1.38 4.82
CA PRO A 49 -8.45 -2.64 4.83
C PRO A 49 -9.96 -2.42 4.68
N PRO A 50 -10.73 -3.46 4.35
CA PRO A 50 -12.19 -3.39 4.39
C PRO A 50 -12.73 -3.01 5.79
N PRO A 51 -13.97 -2.48 5.88
CA PRO A 51 -14.61 -2.20 7.16
C PRO A 51 -14.61 -3.42 8.10
N ASN A 52 -14.38 -3.17 9.38
CA ASN A 52 -14.27 -4.18 10.44
C ASN A 52 -13.07 -5.13 10.30
N LYS A 53 -12.07 -4.76 9.50
CA LYS A 53 -10.80 -5.48 9.37
C LYS A 53 -9.62 -4.54 9.59
N ALA A 54 -8.48 -5.14 9.88
CA ALA A 54 -7.23 -4.42 10.07
C ALA A 54 -6.16 -4.89 9.10
N CYS A 55 -5.20 -4.00 8.83
CA CYS A 55 -4.12 -4.25 7.88
C CYS A 55 -2.80 -4.44 8.63
N ASN A 56 -2.33 -5.69 8.65
CA ASN A 56 -1.04 -6.01 9.19
C ASN A 56 0.04 -5.76 8.15
N CYS A 57 0.79 -4.68 8.36
CA CYS A 57 1.91 -4.30 7.51
C CYS A 57 3.22 -4.70 8.17
N MET A 58 3.82 -5.80 7.71
CA MET A 58 5.05 -6.33 8.27
C MET A 58 6.23 -6.09 7.34
N LEU A 59 7.36 -5.71 7.93
CA LEU A 59 8.63 -5.64 7.22
C LEU A 59 9.06 -7.07 6.85
N ARG A 60 9.24 -7.31 5.56
CA ARG A 60 9.83 -8.50 4.98
C ARG A 60 11.31 -8.27 4.69
N TRP A 61 11.95 -9.24 4.05
CA TRP A 61 13.39 -9.23 3.78
C TRP A 61 13.77 -8.03 2.89
N TRP A 62 14.98 -7.49 3.09
CA TRP A 62 15.53 -6.34 2.35
C TRP A 62 14.61 -5.10 2.30
N SER A 63 13.94 -4.79 3.42
CA SER A 63 13.11 -3.58 3.57
C SER A 63 11.81 -3.55 2.76
N ASN A 64 11.35 -4.66 2.19
CA ASN A 64 10.02 -4.70 1.56
C ASN A 64 8.91 -4.78 2.60
N CYS A 65 7.75 -4.16 2.35
CA CYS A 65 6.58 -4.29 3.22
C CYS A 65 5.59 -5.29 2.64
N GLY A 66 5.13 -6.22 3.48
CA GLY A 66 4.05 -7.15 3.15
C GLY A 66 2.78 -6.77 3.89
N ALA A 67 1.66 -6.82 3.19
CA ALA A 67 0.34 -6.50 3.73
C ALA A 67 -0.49 -7.78 3.93
N GLN A 68 -1.18 -7.90 5.05
CA GLN A 68 -2.11 -9.00 5.33
C GLN A 68 -3.35 -8.49 6.05
N ILE A 69 -4.53 -8.85 5.56
CA ILE A 69 -5.80 -8.55 6.24
C ILE A 69 -5.94 -9.47 7.45
N ARG A 70 -6.26 -8.90 8.61
CA ARG A 70 -6.50 -9.62 9.86
C ARG A 70 -7.71 -9.03 10.58
N ASP A 71 -8.14 -9.69 11.65
CA ASP A 71 -9.11 -9.08 12.56
C ASP A 71 -8.48 -7.93 13.33
N CYS A 72 -9.31 -6.95 13.65
CA CYS A 72 -8.89 -5.78 14.41
C CYS A 72 -8.49 -6.16 15.83
N PHE A 73 -7.41 -5.55 16.32
CA PHE A 73 -7.04 -5.66 17.73
C PHE A 73 -8.16 -5.15 18.66
N GLN A 74 -8.75 -3.99 18.33
CA GLN A 74 -9.94 -3.46 19.00
C GLN A 74 -11.13 -3.39 18.03
N PRO A 75 -12.09 -4.32 18.10
CA PRO A 75 -13.22 -4.37 17.17
C PRO A 75 -14.11 -3.12 17.17
N ASN A 76 -14.23 -2.47 18.33
CA ASN A 76 -15.10 -1.30 18.53
C ASN A 76 -14.37 0.04 18.31
N SER A 77 -13.14 0.03 17.80
CA SER A 77 -12.43 1.29 17.52
C SER A 77 -12.91 1.91 16.20
N LEU A 78 -12.84 3.23 16.11
CA LEU A 78 -13.12 3.96 14.86
C LEU A 78 -12.22 3.47 13.70
N PHE A 79 -10.97 3.12 14.01
CA PHE A 79 -10.00 2.59 13.06
C PHE A 79 -10.30 1.15 12.63
N CYS A 80 -11.23 0.46 13.28
CA CYS A 80 -11.76 -0.83 12.82
C CYS A 80 -13.03 -0.64 12.01
N THR A 81 -13.98 0.16 12.51
CA THR A 81 -15.28 0.36 11.85
C THR A 81 -15.10 1.07 10.51
N ASN A 82 -14.24 2.08 10.46
CA ASN A 82 -13.91 2.84 9.26
C ASN A 82 -12.39 3.02 9.17
N PRO A 83 -11.67 1.96 8.76
CA PRO A 83 -10.22 2.00 8.71
C PRO A 83 -9.74 3.01 7.65
N ASP A 84 -8.68 3.72 8.00
CA ASP A 84 -8.00 4.67 7.14
C ASP A 84 -6.54 4.24 6.94
N THR A 85 -5.70 5.14 6.43
CA THR A 85 -4.27 4.90 6.25
C THR A 85 -3.44 5.43 7.42
N SER A 86 -4.05 5.81 8.55
CA SER A 86 -3.35 6.41 9.68
C SER A 86 -2.54 5.41 10.49
N LEU A 87 -1.71 5.93 11.40
CA LEU A 87 -1.03 5.13 12.41
C LEU A 87 -2.02 4.28 13.22
N GLY A 88 -3.19 4.84 13.57
CA GLY A 88 -4.23 4.11 14.31
C GLY A 88 -4.68 2.85 13.59
N ALA A 89 -4.95 2.94 12.29
CA ALA A 89 -5.32 1.77 11.48
C ALA A 89 -4.18 0.75 11.33
N CYS A 90 -2.91 1.20 11.26
CA CYS A 90 -1.76 0.29 11.27
C CYS A 90 -1.61 -0.47 12.59
N LEU A 91 -1.80 0.23 13.72
CA LEU A 91 -1.73 -0.37 15.05
C LEU A 91 -2.81 -1.42 15.27
N GLN A 92 -4.00 -1.22 14.70
CA GLN A 92 -5.08 -2.22 14.74
C GLN A 92 -4.69 -3.56 14.09
N GLY A 93 -3.79 -3.52 13.11
CA GLY A 93 -3.30 -4.71 12.41
C GLY A 93 -2.09 -5.36 13.07
N GLY A 94 -1.44 -4.71 14.04
CA GLY A 94 -0.24 -5.22 14.72
C GLY A 94 0.99 -5.34 13.81
N GLY A 95 1.16 -4.41 12.87
CA GLY A 95 2.29 -4.36 11.94
C GLY A 95 3.49 -3.55 12.42
N ASN A 96 4.53 -3.46 11.57
CA ASN A 96 5.63 -2.52 11.67
C ASN A 96 5.19 -1.13 11.19
N CYS A 97 4.69 -0.32 12.13
CA CYS A 97 4.22 1.04 11.85
C CYS A 97 5.33 2.10 11.98
N ILE A 98 6.61 1.72 11.89
CA ILE A 98 7.74 2.67 12.06
C ILE A 98 7.75 3.72 10.94
N GLY A 99 7.16 3.43 9.77
CA GLY A 99 7.08 4.42 8.69
C GLY A 99 6.22 5.64 9.04
N TYR A 100 5.35 5.51 10.04
CA TYR A 100 4.58 6.59 10.64
C TYR A 100 5.34 7.39 11.70
N SER A 101 6.64 7.16 11.86
CA SER A 101 7.47 7.92 12.79
C SER A 101 7.90 9.27 12.22
N GLU A 102 7.33 9.71 11.09
CA GLU A 102 7.64 11.02 10.53
C GLU A 102 7.39 12.10 11.57
N ARG A 103 8.50 12.69 11.99
CA ARG A 103 8.53 13.87 12.84
C ARG A 103 7.92 14.99 12.02
N CYS A 104 6.94 15.65 12.59
CA CYS A 104 6.56 16.95 12.11
C CYS A 104 7.80 17.85 12.13
N ASP A 105 8.10 18.46 11.00
CA ASP A 105 9.25 19.36 10.91
C ASP A 105 8.81 20.79 11.20
N CYS A 106 9.66 21.48 11.96
CA CYS A 106 9.50 22.86 12.39
C CYS A 106 10.60 23.69 11.73
N GLY A 107 10.23 24.62 10.87
CA GLY A 107 11.13 25.68 10.42
C GLY A 107 11.06 26.85 11.40
N ILE A 108 12.22 27.33 11.88
CA ILE A 108 12.26 28.60 12.60
C ILE A 108 12.25 29.74 11.57
N GLY A 109 11.24 30.59 11.66
CA GLY A 109 11.13 31.83 10.89
C GLY A 109 10.92 33.03 11.79
N SER A 110 10.88 34.21 11.18
CA SER A 110 10.57 35.49 11.84
C SER A 110 9.14 35.44 12.39
N GLY A 111 8.97 35.08 13.66
CA GLY A 111 7.66 34.92 14.31
C GLY A 111 7.43 33.59 15.02
N GLY A 112 8.37 32.64 14.96
CA GLY A 112 8.32 31.40 15.73
C GLY A 112 8.51 30.13 14.90
N CYS A 113 8.02 29.01 15.44
CA CYS A 113 8.08 27.70 14.79
C CYS A 113 6.88 27.54 13.84
N LYS A 114 7.15 27.37 12.55
CA LYS A 114 6.14 27.05 11.53
C LYS A 114 6.30 25.59 11.12
N LEU A 115 5.20 24.85 11.05
CA LEU A 115 5.20 23.51 10.48
C LEU A 115 5.64 23.57 9.02
N THR A 116 6.75 22.94 8.70
CA THR A 116 7.21 22.72 7.32
C THR A 116 6.69 21.39 6.79
N ARG A 117 6.34 20.46 7.68
CA ARG A 117 5.73 19.17 7.33
C ARG A 117 4.60 18.84 8.33
N PRO A 118 3.37 18.52 7.85
CA PRO A 118 2.24 18.27 8.73
C PRO A 118 2.39 16.95 9.50
N ALA A 119 1.63 16.83 10.59
CA ALA A 119 1.48 15.55 11.30
C ALA A 119 0.80 14.51 10.40
N ILE A 120 1.01 13.25 10.73
CA ILE A 120 0.24 12.15 10.14
C ILE A 120 -1.22 12.25 10.60
N ALA A 121 -2.15 11.79 9.77
CA ALA A 121 -3.57 11.71 10.11
C ALA A 121 -3.78 11.12 11.52
N HIS A 122 -4.68 11.74 12.30
CA HIS A 122 -5.02 11.37 13.67
C HIS A 122 -3.85 11.41 14.68
N THR A 123 -2.77 12.14 14.35
CA THR A 123 -1.67 12.45 15.28
C THR A 123 -1.48 13.97 15.37
N ALA A 124 -0.76 14.42 16.41
CA ALA A 124 -0.43 15.82 16.59
C ALA A 124 1.08 16.00 16.78
N CYS A 125 1.59 17.12 16.28
CA CYS A 125 2.98 17.49 16.45
C CYS A 125 3.21 18.02 17.86
N LYS A 126 4.05 17.33 18.64
CA LYS A 126 4.53 17.87 19.91
C LYS A 126 5.80 18.68 19.66
N LEU A 127 5.67 20.00 19.67
CA LEU A 127 6.80 20.93 19.64
C LEU A 127 7.23 21.21 21.08
N SER A 128 8.48 20.88 21.41
CA SER A 128 9.09 21.25 22.69
C SER A 128 10.06 22.39 22.38
N ARG A 129 9.78 23.61 22.86
CA ARG A 129 10.81 24.66 22.87
C ARG A 129 11.98 24.15 23.74
N PRO A 130 13.24 24.31 23.32
CA PRO A 130 14.37 24.05 24.20
C PRO A 130 14.33 24.98 25.41
#